data_AF-A0A2D6AVH5-F1
#
_entry.id   AF-A0A2D6AVH5-F1
#
_cell.length_a   1.000
_cell.length_b   1.000
_cell.length_c   1.000
_cell.angle_alpha   90.00
_cell.angle_beta   90.00
_cell.angle_gamma   90.00
#
_symmetry.space_group_name_H-M   'P 1'
#
loop_
_entity.id
_entity.type
_entity.pdbx_description
1 polymer ?
#
loop_
_entity_poly.entity_id
_entity_poly.type
_entity_poly.pdbx_seq_one_letter_code
_entity_poly.pdbx_strand_id
1 'polypeptide(L)'
;MSRPRIDIEKDGSDWVIEIVGFLFLAGLIIMPLYYYDQLPESIATHYNANGKADGFSGRGMIWSLPATGLVMFIGLSVINKFPHIFNYPTEITIDNAERQYRGATKLIRMLNTIIMGAFLYISSRTILGASNKDAGLGAWFIPVFIILMFTPIVYYLVYSVNNKSKK
;
A
#
# COMPACT_ATOMS: atom_id res chain seq x y z
N MET A 1 22.73 21.87 -9.25
CA MET A 1 22.98 21.73 -7.79
C MET A 1 22.46 20.38 -7.35
N SER A 2 23.17 19.66 -6.47
CA SER A 2 22.64 18.44 -5.86
C SER A 2 21.51 18.81 -4.91
N ARG A 3 20.42 18.02 -4.89
CA ARG A 3 19.31 18.25 -3.98
C ARG A 3 19.78 18.12 -2.52
N PRO A 4 19.27 18.94 -1.59
CA PRO A 4 19.63 18.85 -0.17
C PRO A 4 19.36 17.44 0.37
N ARG A 5 20.30 16.92 1.19
CA ARG A 5 20.14 15.67 1.93
C ARG A 5 19.87 16.01 3.38
N ILE A 6 18.60 15.97 3.75
CA ILE A 6 18.10 16.25 5.09
C ILE A 6 17.34 15.03 5.58
N ASP A 7 17.46 14.74 6.87
CA ASP A 7 16.63 13.73 7.51
C ASP A 7 15.28 14.35 7.89
N ILE A 8 14.19 13.61 7.70
CA ILE A 8 12.84 14.09 7.97
C ILE A 8 12.30 13.35 9.17
N GLU A 9 12.22 14.06 10.30
CA GLU A 9 11.63 13.52 11.52
C GLU A 9 10.15 13.21 11.31
N LYS A 10 9.73 12.02 11.75
CA LYS A 10 8.33 11.56 11.70
C LYS A 10 7.49 12.32 12.71
N ASP A 11 6.31 12.76 12.28
CA ASP A 11 5.31 13.28 13.21
C ASP A 11 4.42 12.15 13.78
N GLY A 12 3.52 12.49 14.71
CA GLY A 12 2.63 11.49 15.32
C GLY A 12 1.73 10.77 14.30
N SER A 13 1.32 11.45 13.22
CA SER A 13 0.49 10.85 12.18
C SER A 13 1.28 9.88 11.31
N ASP A 14 2.56 10.15 11.05
CA ASP A 14 3.45 9.20 10.36
C ASP A 14 3.55 7.89 11.12
N TRP A 15 3.71 7.95 12.45
CA TRP A 15 3.75 6.76 13.30
C TRP A 15 2.45 5.97 13.28
N VAL A 16 1.30 6.65 13.38
CA VAL A 16 0.00 5.98 13.30
C VAL A 16 -0.16 5.25 11.96
N ILE A 17 0.19 5.89 10.84
CA ILE A 17 0.11 5.29 9.51
C ILE A 17 1.00 4.05 9.42
N GLU A 18 2.26 4.14 9.86
CA GLU A 18 3.19 3.01 9.82
C GLU A 18 2.75 1.84 10.72
N ILE A 19 2.22 2.13 11.91
CA ILE A 19 1.69 1.10 12.81
C ILE A 19 0.49 0.39 12.16
N VAL A 20 -0.44 1.14 11.58
CA VAL A 20 -1.59 0.54 10.87
C VAL A 20 -1.13 -0.32 9.69
N GLY A 21 -0.19 0.18 8.88
CA GLY A 21 0.40 -0.57 7.77
C GLY A 21 1.11 -1.86 8.24
N PHE A 22 1.84 -1.79 9.35
CA PHE A 22 2.47 -2.95 9.97
C PHE A 22 1.44 -3.97 10.47
N LEU A 23 0.36 -3.53 11.11
CA LEU A 23 -0.73 -4.41 11.55
C LEU A 23 -1.40 -5.11 10.37
N PHE A 24 -1.60 -4.42 9.25
CA PHE A 24 -2.10 -5.04 8.02
C PHE A 24 -1.14 -6.08 7.46
N LEU A 25 0.16 -5.79 7.42
CA LEU A 25 1.18 -6.77 7.00
C LEU A 25 1.21 -7.99 7.94
N ALA A 26 1.15 -7.77 9.25
CA ALA A 26 1.12 -8.83 10.24
C ALA A 26 -0.12 -9.72 10.03
N GLY A 27 -1.30 -9.11 9.86
CA GLY A 27 -2.52 -9.84 9.53
C GLY A 27 -2.42 -10.62 8.21
N LEU A 28 -1.78 -10.03 7.19
CA LEU A 28 -1.59 -10.65 5.87
C LEU A 28 -0.74 -11.93 5.97
N ILE A 29 0.22 -11.99 6.89
CA ILE A 29 1.07 -13.16 7.13
C ILE A 29 0.38 -14.17 8.07
N ILE A 30 -0.23 -13.68 9.15
CA ILE A 30 -0.83 -14.53 10.20
C ILE A 30 -2.06 -15.28 9.68
N MET A 31 -2.90 -14.67 8.84
CA MET A 31 -4.10 -15.34 8.33
C MET A 31 -3.80 -16.62 7.54
N PRO A 32 -2.94 -16.60 6.50
CA PRO A 32 -2.55 -17.82 5.81
C PRO A 32 -1.91 -18.84 6.74
N LEU A 33 -1.06 -18.44 7.70
CA LEU A 33 -0.48 -19.37 8.68
C LEU A 33 -1.56 -20.14 9.47
N TYR A 34 -2.64 -19.45 9.86
CA TYR A 34 -3.69 -20.04 10.69
C TYR A 34 -4.68 -20.91 9.89
N TYR A 35 -5.03 -20.50 8.67
CA TYR A 35 -6.08 -21.14 7.88
C TYR A 35 -5.57 -22.09 6.79
N TYR A 36 -4.26 -22.21 6.58
CA TYR A 36 -3.67 -22.95 5.43
C TYR A 36 -4.23 -24.37 5.27
N ASP A 37 -4.27 -25.14 6.36
CA ASP A 37 -4.70 -26.55 6.32
C ASP A 37 -6.20 -26.72 6.06
N GLN A 38 -6.98 -25.65 6.28
CA GLN A 38 -8.42 -25.62 6.01
C GLN A 38 -8.72 -25.25 4.56
N LEU A 39 -7.72 -24.81 3.79
CA LEU A 39 -7.92 -24.43 2.40
C LEU A 39 -8.12 -25.68 1.52
N PRO A 40 -9.11 -25.66 0.62
CA PRO A 40 -9.27 -26.67 -0.42
C PRO A 40 -8.06 -26.68 -1.35
N GLU A 41 -7.85 -27.75 -2.11
CA GLU A 41 -6.70 -27.85 -3.03
C GLU A 41 -6.63 -26.69 -4.04
N SER A 42 -7.78 -26.13 -4.43
CA SER A 42 -7.90 -25.03 -5.36
C SER A 42 -8.58 -23.81 -4.75
N ILE A 43 -7.96 -22.63 -4.88
CA ILE A 43 -8.42 -21.34 -4.37
C ILE A 43 -8.46 -20.29 -5.49
N ALA A 44 -9.26 -19.23 -5.31
CA ALA A 44 -9.29 -18.11 -6.23
C ALA A 44 -7.94 -17.37 -6.25
N THR A 45 -7.44 -17.07 -7.45
CA THR A 45 -6.20 -16.31 -7.68
C THR A 45 -6.39 -15.12 -8.61
N HIS A 46 -7.45 -15.12 -9.42
CA HIS A 46 -7.87 -13.99 -10.24
C HIS A 46 -9.32 -13.63 -9.99
N TYR A 47 -9.59 -12.33 -10.04
CA TYR A 47 -10.92 -11.75 -9.93
C TYR A 47 -11.17 -10.77 -11.08
N ASN A 48 -12.34 -10.86 -11.70
CA ASN A 48 -12.74 -9.94 -12.76
C ASN A 48 -13.11 -8.54 -12.23
N ALA A 49 -13.48 -7.63 -13.13
CA ALA A 49 -13.85 -6.25 -12.81
C ALA A 49 -15.06 -6.13 -11.86
N ASN A 50 -15.93 -7.15 -11.79
CA ASN A 50 -17.05 -7.20 -10.85
C ASN A 50 -16.66 -7.79 -9.49
N GLY A 51 -15.37 -8.07 -9.29
CA GLY A 51 -14.84 -8.70 -8.08
C GLY A 51 -15.22 -10.17 -7.94
N LYS A 52 -15.66 -10.85 -9.00
CA LYS A 52 -15.95 -12.29 -8.98
C LYS A 52 -14.70 -13.09 -9.35
N ALA A 53 -14.48 -14.22 -8.69
CA ALA A 53 -13.37 -15.10 -9.05
C ALA A 53 -13.57 -15.66 -10.47
N ASP A 54 -12.54 -15.54 -11.31
CA ASP A 54 -12.53 -16.02 -12.70
C ASP A 54 -11.26 -16.81 -13.04
N GLY A 55 -10.35 -16.96 -12.09
CA GLY A 55 -9.20 -17.87 -12.17
C GLY A 55 -8.85 -18.48 -10.82
N PHE A 56 -8.44 -19.74 -10.86
CA PHE A 56 -8.17 -20.56 -9.68
C PHE A 56 -6.80 -21.26 -9.81
N SER A 57 -6.16 -21.53 -8.70
CA SER A 57 -4.86 -22.25 -8.65
C SER A 57 -4.72 -23.03 -7.35
N GLY A 58 -3.59 -23.72 -7.18
CA GLY A 58 -3.29 -24.51 -5.98
C GLY A 58 -3.26 -23.65 -4.71
N ARG A 59 -3.68 -24.19 -3.57
CA ARG A 59 -3.74 -23.47 -2.28
C ARG A 59 -2.44 -22.80 -1.84
N GLY A 60 -1.29 -23.30 -2.31
CA GLY A 60 0.02 -22.67 -2.08
C GLY A 60 0.10 -21.21 -2.58
N MET A 61 -0.74 -20.83 -3.56
CA MET A 61 -0.81 -19.47 -4.07
C MET A 61 -1.29 -18.44 -3.04
N ILE A 62 -1.85 -18.86 -1.91
CA ILE A 62 -2.19 -17.95 -0.81
C ILE A 62 -0.97 -17.18 -0.27
N TRP A 63 0.24 -17.71 -0.45
CA TRP A 63 1.50 -17.10 -0.02
C TRP A 63 2.04 -16.03 -0.98
N SER A 64 1.48 -15.91 -2.18
CA SER A 64 1.93 -14.92 -3.17
C SER A 64 1.79 -13.48 -2.65
N LEU A 65 0.62 -13.10 -2.13
CA LEU A 65 0.37 -11.77 -1.59
C LEU A 65 1.20 -11.46 -0.33
N PRO A 66 1.34 -12.37 0.66
CA PRO A 66 2.28 -12.17 1.77
C PRO A 66 3.73 -11.95 1.31
N ALA A 67 4.23 -12.75 0.36
CA ALA A 67 5.60 -12.62 -0.13
C ALA A 67 5.81 -11.28 -0.85
N THR A 68 4.94 -10.93 -1.80
CA THR A 68 4.99 -9.63 -2.48
C THR A 68 4.78 -8.48 -1.51
N GLY A 69 3.86 -8.62 -0.55
CA GLY A 69 3.56 -7.62 0.47
C GLY A 69 4.75 -7.30 1.35
N LEU A 70 5.48 -8.32 1.81
CA LEU A 70 6.70 -8.15 2.60
C LEU A 70 7.77 -7.39 1.82
N VAL A 71 8.03 -7.79 0.57
CA VAL A 71 9.00 -7.13 -0.31
C VAL A 71 8.63 -5.66 -0.55
N MET A 72 7.35 -5.39 -0.88
CA MET A 72 6.87 -4.04 -1.12
C MET A 72 6.93 -3.17 0.15
N PHE A 73 6.51 -3.71 1.29
CA PHE A 73 6.49 -2.98 2.56
C PHE A 73 7.90 -2.56 2.98
N ILE A 74 8.85 -3.48 2.91
CA ILE A 74 10.26 -3.19 3.20
C ILE A 74 10.83 -2.22 2.16
N GLY A 75 10.64 -2.49 0.87
CA GLY A 75 11.17 -1.67 -0.21
C GLY A 75 10.70 -0.22 -0.13
N LEU A 76 9.40 0.01 0.04
CA LEU A 76 8.84 1.35 0.20
C LEU A 76 9.34 2.03 1.48
N SER A 77 9.44 1.29 2.59
CA SER A 77 9.95 1.83 3.86
C SER A 77 11.44 2.22 3.77
N VAL A 78 12.25 1.47 3.04
CA VAL A 78 13.67 1.77 2.81
C VAL A 78 13.82 2.98 1.90
N ILE A 79 13.11 3.02 0.77
CA ILE A 79 13.12 4.16 -0.15
C ILE A 79 12.66 5.44 0.58
N ASN A 80 11.75 5.32 1.54
CA ASN A 80 11.28 6.43 2.37
C ASN A 80 12.35 7.11 3.23
N LYS A 81 13.51 6.48 3.42
CA LYS A 81 14.67 7.09 4.11
C LYS A 81 15.50 7.99 3.18
N PHE A 82 15.21 8.00 1.87
CA PHE A 82 16.00 8.73 0.89
C PHE A 82 15.12 9.68 0.04
N PRO A 83 14.37 10.62 0.64
CA PRO A 83 13.42 11.47 -0.10
C PRO A 83 14.05 12.28 -1.24
N HIS A 84 15.34 12.58 -1.17
CA HIS A 84 16.06 13.32 -2.21
C HIS A 84 16.07 12.64 -3.59
N ILE A 85 15.85 11.32 -3.66
CA ILE A 85 15.80 10.56 -4.93
C ILE A 85 14.40 10.53 -5.57
N PHE A 86 13.38 11.06 -4.90
CA PHE A 86 12.00 10.97 -5.39
C PHE A 86 11.75 11.90 -6.58
N ASN A 87 10.64 11.65 -7.27
CA ASN A 87 10.12 12.58 -8.26
C ASN A 87 9.21 13.60 -7.56
N TYR A 88 9.46 14.89 -7.84
CA TYR A 88 8.70 16.01 -7.28
C TYR A 88 8.06 16.82 -8.42
N PRO A 89 6.82 17.30 -8.27
CA PRO A 89 6.17 18.12 -9.28
C PRO A 89 6.72 19.56 -9.32
N THR A 90 7.58 19.94 -8.36
CA THR A 90 8.27 21.23 -8.31
C THR A 90 9.77 21.00 -8.13
N GLU A 91 10.58 21.98 -8.59
CA GLU A 91 12.01 21.98 -8.32
C GLU A 91 12.29 22.05 -6.81
N ILE A 92 13.28 21.28 -6.35
CA ILE A 92 13.68 21.23 -4.95
C ILE A 92 14.81 22.24 -4.71
N THR A 93 14.53 23.21 -3.84
CA THR A 93 15.46 24.24 -3.38
C THR A 93 15.79 24.02 -1.90
N ILE A 94 16.78 24.74 -1.39
CA ILE A 94 17.13 24.68 0.05
C ILE A 94 15.92 25.06 0.91
N ASP A 95 15.20 26.11 0.53
CA ASP A 95 14.08 26.66 1.32
C ASP A 95 12.84 25.76 1.33
N ASN A 96 12.64 24.92 0.30
CA ASN A 96 11.43 24.09 0.18
C ASN A 96 11.67 22.60 0.47
N ALA A 97 12.92 22.15 0.57
CA ALA A 97 13.27 20.72 0.63
C ALA A 97 12.57 20.01 1.79
N GLU A 98 12.62 20.55 3.00
CA GLU A 98 12.03 19.90 4.18
C GLU A 98 10.53 19.66 3.98
N ARG A 99 9.82 20.69 3.53
CA ARG A 99 8.38 20.64 3.33
C ARG A 99 7.96 19.65 2.25
N GLN A 100 8.68 19.64 1.13
CA GLN A 100 8.41 18.74 0.01
C GLN A 100 8.72 17.29 0.39
N TYR A 101 9.86 17.05 1.05
CA TYR A 101 10.26 15.72 1.49
C TYR A 101 9.31 15.17 2.55
N ARG A 102 8.86 15.99 3.49
CA ARG A 102 7.83 15.60 4.48
C ARG A 102 6.53 15.17 3.80
N GLY A 103 6.04 15.95 2.84
CA GLY A 103 4.84 15.59 2.08
C GLY A 103 5.01 14.29 1.29
N ALA A 104 6.14 14.13 0.60
CA ALA A 104 6.39 12.97 -0.24
C ALA A 104 6.58 11.70 0.58
N THR A 105 7.31 11.78 1.71
CA THR A 105 7.51 10.61 2.56
C THR A 105 6.23 10.15 3.23
N LYS A 106 5.36 11.09 3.63
CA LYS A 106 4.02 10.79 4.14
C LYS A 106 3.13 10.13 3.08
N LEU A 107 3.18 10.61 1.83
CA LEU A 107 2.51 9.95 0.70
C LEU A 107 2.94 8.49 0.57
N ILE A 108 4.25 8.20 0.58
CA ILE A 108 4.76 6.82 0.48
C ILE A 108 4.27 5.96 1.65
N ARG A 109 4.23 6.48 2.89
CA ARG A 109 3.65 5.74 4.05
C ARG A 109 2.18 5.41 3.85
N MET A 110 1.40 6.37 3.36
CA MET A 110 -0.03 6.16 3.10
C MET A 110 -0.25 5.11 2.01
N LEU A 111 0.47 5.21 0.88
CA LEU A 111 0.38 4.24 -0.21
C LEU A 111 0.78 2.84 0.26
N ASN A 112 1.88 2.72 1.00
CA ASN A 112 2.32 1.44 1.56
C ASN A 112 1.22 0.81 2.44
N THR A 113 0.61 1.62 3.31
CA THR A 113 -0.49 1.18 4.20
C THR A 113 -1.73 0.74 3.43
N ILE A 114 -2.15 1.50 2.42
CA ILE A 114 -3.31 1.15 1.57
C ILE A 114 -3.07 -0.16 0.81
N ILE A 115 -1.86 -0.36 0.27
CA ILE A 115 -1.48 -1.60 -0.43
C ILE A 115 -1.53 -2.79 0.54
N MET A 116 -0.98 -2.67 1.76
CA MET A 116 -1.06 -3.74 2.76
C MET A 116 -2.51 -4.06 3.16
N GLY A 117 -3.34 -3.03 3.36
CA GLY A 117 -4.76 -3.21 3.65
C GLY A 117 -5.51 -3.92 2.51
N ALA A 118 -5.23 -3.56 1.26
CA ALA A 118 -5.81 -4.21 0.09
C ALA A 118 -5.36 -5.67 -0.04
N PHE A 119 -4.07 -5.96 0.16
CA PHE A 119 -3.56 -7.33 0.13
C PHE A 119 -4.15 -8.19 1.24
N LEU A 120 -4.23 -7.65 2.47
CA LEU A 120 -4.90 -8.31 3.57
C LEU A 120 -6.35 -8.63 3.21
N TYR A 121 -7.09 -7.63 2.72
CA TYR A 121 -8.48 -7.81 2.31
C TYR A 121 -8.64 -8.92 1.27
N ILE A 122 -7.85 -8.90 0.19
CA ILE A 122 -7.91 -9.93 -0.86
C ILE A 122 -7.61 -11.31 -0.27
N SER A 123 -6.56 -11.43 0.55
CA SER A 123 -6.20 -12.69 1.21
C SER A 123 -7.32 -13.21 2.10
N SER A 124 -7.93 -12.34 2.92
CA SER A 124 -9.09 -12.69 3.75
C SER A 124 -10.28 -13.16 2.93
N ARG A 125 -10.59 -12.48 1.82
CA ARG A 125 -11.69 -12.87 0.93
C ARG A 125 -11.42 -14.20 0.24
N THR A 126 -10.18 -14.47 -0.18
CA THR A 126 -9.79 -15.77 -0.72
C THR A 126 -9.96 -16.88 0.31
N ILE A 127 -9.53 -16.67 1.56
CA ILE A 127 -9.67 -17.67 2.64
C ILE A 127 -11.15 -17.92 2.98
N LEU A 128 -11.94 -16.86 3.22
CA LEU A 128 -13.35 -16.97 3.57
C LEU A 128 -14.21 -17.51 2.42
N GLY A 129 -13.84 -17.17 1.17
CA GLY A 129 -14.49 -17.66 -0.04
C GLY A 129 -14.11 -19.08 -0.42
N ALA A 130 -13.03 -19.63 0.14
CA ALA A 130 -12.64 -21.00 -0.14
C ALA A 130 -13.71 -22.02 0.28
N SER A 131 -14.48 -21.70 1.33
CA SER A 131 -15.61 -22.53 1.80
C SER A 131 -16.93 -22.23 1.07
N ASN A 132 -17.05 -21.09 0.39
CA ASN A 132 -18.26 -20.63 -0.29
C ASN A 132 -17.91 -20.19 -1.72
N LYS A 133 -18.18 -21.06 -2.71
CA LYS A 133 -17.79 -20.87 -4.12
C LYS A 133 -18.24 -19.56 -4.79
N ASP A 134 -19.20 -18.84 -4.20
CA ASP A 134 -19.70 -17.56 -4.69
C ASP A 134 -19.05 -16.32 -4.04
N ALA A 135 -18.11 -16.48 -3.11
CA ALA A 135 -17.50 -15.34 -2.42
C ALA A 135 -16.39 -14.70 -3.27
N GLY A 136 -16.71 -13.53 -3.86
CA GLY A 136 -15.75 -12.65 -4.52
C GLY A 136 -15.21 -11.53 -3.62
N LEU A 137 -14.40 -10.64 -4.19
CA LEU A 137 -14.00 -9.35 -3.61
C LEU A 137 -15.17 -8.37 -3.51
N GLY A 138 -16.24 -8.58 -4.27
CA GLY A 138 -17.38 -7.67 -4.37
C GLY A 138 -17.15 -6.51 -5.34
N ALA A 139 -18.24 -6.06 -5.98
CA ALA A 139 -18.16 -5.09 -7.08
C ALA A 139 -17.60 -3.71 -6.67
N TRP A 140 -17.69 -3.35 -5.38
CA TRP A 140 -17.18 -2.07 -4.87
C TRP A 140 -15.70 -2.07 -4.53
N PHE A 141 -15.02 -3.23 -4.55
CA PHE A 141 -13.60 -3.31 -4.20
C PHE A 141 -12.74 -2.40 -5.08
N ILE A 142 -12.86 -2.53 -6.40
CA ILE A 142 -12.04 -1.75 -7.35
C ILE A 142 -12.32 -0.24 -7.24
N PRO A 143 -13.59 0.25 -7.28
CA PRO A 143 -13.86 1.68 -7.12
C PRO A 143 -13.32 2.26 -5.81
N VAL A 144 -13.52 1.57 -4.69
CA VAL A 144 -13.05 2.03 -3.38
C VAL A 144 -11.52 2.03 -3.32
N PHE A 145 -10.87 0.97 -3.83
CA PHE A 145 -9.41 0.89 -3.89
C PHE A 145 -8.82 2.03 -4.73
N ILE A 146 -9.39 2.34 -5.89
CA ILE A 146 -8.98 3.46 -6.73
C ILE A 146 -9.11 4.78 -5.96
N ILE A 147 -10.27 5.04 -5.36
CA ILE A 147 -10.48 6.29 -4.59
C ILE A 147 -9.46 6.40 -3.46
N LEU A 148 -9.25 5.33 -2.69
CA LEU A 148 -8.28 5.32 -1.59
C LEU A 148 -6.84 5.53 -2.07
N MET A 149 -6.44 4.89 -3.18
CA MET A 149 -5.10 5.03 -3.75
C MET A 149 -4.83 6.42 -4.31
N PHE A 150 -5.78 6.99 -5.05
CA PHE A 150 -5.59 8.29 -5.72
C PHE A 150 -5.78 9.48 -4.79
N THR A 151 -6.56 9.36 -3.71
CA THR A 151 -6.77 10.46 -2.74
C THR A 151 -5.46 11.04 -2.18
N PRO A 152 -4.53 10.26 -1.58
CA PRO A 152 -3.29 10.81 -1.05
C PRO A 152 -2.38 11.36 -2.16
N ILE A 153 -2.43 10.77 -3.36
CA ILE A 153 -1.65 11.25 -4.51
C ILE A 153 -2.13 12.64 -4.93
N VAL A 154 -3.43 12.81 -5.17
CA VAL A 154 -4.03 14.10 -5.56
C VAL A 154 -3.81 15.13 -4.47
N TYR A 155 -4.01 14.75 -3.20
CA TYR A 155 -3.73 15.63 -2.07
C TYR A 155 -2.27 16.11 -2.07
N TYR A 156 -1.30 15.20 -2.23
CA TYR A 156 0.12 15.54 -2.28
C TYR A 156 0.45 16.45 -3.48
N LEU A 157 -0.11 16.19 -4.65
CA LEU A 157 0.13 17.02 -5.85
C LEU A 157 -0.37 18.45 -5.63
N VAL A 158 -1.59 18.62 -5.12
CA VAL A 158 -2.16 19.95 -4.81
C VAL A 158 -1.33 20.64 -3.72
N TYR A 159 -0.97 19.92 -2.66
CA TYR A 159 -0.12 20.42 -1.58
C TYR A 159 1.25 20.87 -2.07
N SER A 160 1.89 20.07 -2.93
CA SER A 160 3.24 20.33 -3.42
C SER A 160 3.28 21.55 -4.36
N VAL A 161 2.28 21.68 -5.24
CA VAL A 161 2.21 22.77 -6.24
C VAL A 161 1.81 24.11 -5.60
N ASN A 162 0.89 24.13 -4.63
CA ASN A 162 0.44 25.37 -4.00
C ASN A 162 1.49 25.99 -3.06
N ASN A 163 2.52 25.22 -2.71
CA ASN A 163 3.56 25.63 -1.77
C ASN A 163 4.92 25.82 -2.44
N LYS A 164 4.91 26.45 -3.62
CA LYS A 164 6.15 26.93 -4.26
C LYS A 164 6.79 28.01 -3.39
N SER A 165 8.10 27.93 -3.21
CA SER A 165 8.86 29.05 -2.66
C SER A 165 8.57 30.28 -3.51
N LYS A 166 8.15 31.39 -2.89
CA LYS A 166 8.13 32.68 -3.60
C LYS A 166 9.60 33.02 -3.88
N LYS A 167 9.96 33.07 -5.16
CA LYS A 167 11.26 33.57 -5.62
C LYS A 167 11.54 34.95 -5.04
#